data_AF-A0A330M7E3-F1
#
_entry.id   AF-A0A330M7E3-F1
#
_cell.length_a   1.000
_cell.length_b   1.000
_cell.length_c   1.000
_cell.angle_alpha   90.00
_cell.angle_beta   90.00
_cell.angle_gamma   90.00
#
_symmetry.space_group_name_H-M   'P 1'
#
loop_
_entity.id
_entity.type
_entity.pdbx_description
1 polymer ?
#
loop_
_entity_poly.entity_id
_entity_poly.type
_entity_poly.pdbx_seq_one_letter_code
_entity_poly.pdbx_strand_id
1 'polypeptide(L)'
;MKNLNLDTLDLLSINILVSLHEHHSATLVAKKMNISAPKISRCLQHSRVIFNNPLFIRKKHGFIPNEFAKQLYPIAKEIVQCSEHLYQIHVDDSGLISVSNHEYLKQIDNLVDVVALKRLSHLDLVCDLHHPLLKQEITLESIAQYPYVSILGKPEQATSDPFLLYCSQHQLAYHLKNEDLINHNFNIEALKQHITDTGQLTVQPYI
;
A
#
# COMPACT_ATOMS: atom_id res chain seq x y z
N MET A 1 11.43 -37.89 -10.29
CA MET A 1 10.55 -36.70 -10.21
C MET A 1 10.41 -36.14 -11.61
N LYS A 2 9.20 -35.91 -12.13
CA LYS A 2 9.05 -35.22 -13.43
C LYS A 2 9.50 -33.76 -13.25
N ASN A 3 10.35 -33.27 -14.15
CA ASN A 3 10.67 -31.84 -14.20
C ASN A 3 9.40 -31.08 -14.60
N LEU A 4 8.89 -30.24 -13.68
CA LEU A 4 7.84 -29.28 -13.99
C LEU A 4 8.45 -28.20 -14.89
N ASN A 5 7.93 -28.03 -16.10
CA ASN A 5 8.34 -26.91 -16.94
C ASN A 5 7.55 -25.67 -16.50
N LEU A 6 8.16 -24.88 -15.62
CA LEU A 6 7.57 -23.64 -15.10
C LEU A 6 7.78 -22.44 -16.04
N ASP A 7 8.60 -22.58 -17.08
CA ASP A 7 8.93 -21.50 -18.03
C ASP A 7 7.71 -20.98 -18.79
N THR A 8 6.64 -21.77 -18.82
CA THR A 8 5.38 -21.46 -19.51
C THR A 8 4.26 -21.03 -18.55
N LEU A 9 4.51 -21.02 -17.22
CA LEU A 9 3.52 -20.59 -16.23
C LEU A 9 3.59 -19.07 -16.04
N ASP A 10 2.59 -18.35 -16.55
CA ASP A 10 2.50 -16.89 -16.42
C ASP A 10 1.81 -16.43 -15.12
N LEU A 11 2.06 -15.18 -14.73
CA LEU A 11 1.49 -14.57 -13.53
C LEU A 11 -0.04 -14.49 -13.58
N LEU A 12 -0.62 -14.35 -14.78
CA LEU A 12 -2.08 -14.41 -14.97
C LEU A 12 -2.64 -15.77 -14.54
N SER A 13 -2.01 -16.87 -14.96
CA SER A 13 -2.44 -18.21 -14.57
C SER A 13 -2.36 -18.39 -13.07
N ILE A 14 -1.29 -17.92 -12.42
CA ILE A 14 -1.14 -17.97 -10.96
C ILE A 14 -2.26 -17.18 -10.26
N ASN A 15 -2.54 -15.96 -10.71
CA ASN A 15 -3.64 -15.13 -10.19
C ASN A 15 -5.02 -15.82 -10.32
N ILE A 16 -5.26 -16.51 -11.44
CA ILE A 16 -6.50 -17.27 -11.66
C ILE A 16 -6.58 -18.46 -10.69
N LEU A 17 -5.46 -19.16 -10.42
CA LEU A 17 -5.43 -20.28 -9.48
C LEU A 17 -5.76 -19.81 -8.05
N VAL A 18 -5.16 -18.72 -7.60
CA VAL A 18 -5.46 -18.09 -6.29
C VAL A 18 -6.93 -17.68 -6.22
N SER A 19 -7.40 -16.95 -7.23
CA SER A 19 -8.77 -16.44 -7.26
C SER A 19 -9.82 -17.55 -7.30
N LEU A 20 -9.58 -18.64 -8.04
CA LEU A 20 -10.47 -19.81 -8.07
C LEU A 20 -10.49 -20.57 -6.74
N HIS A 21 -9.36 -20.62 -6.03
CA HIS A 21 -9.29 -21.21 -4.70
C HIS A 21 -10.12 -20.42 -3.69
N GLU A 22 -10.13 -19.09 -3.77
CA GLU A 22 -10.87 -18.23 -2.83
C GLU A 22 -12.37 -18.11 -3.16
N HIS A 23 -12.74 -18.14 -4.44
CA HIS A 23 -14.09 -17.79 -4.89
C HIS A 23 -14.92 -18.96 -5.42
N HIS A 24 -14.28 -20.09 -5.71
CA HIS A 24 -14.93 -21.31 -6.20
C HIS A 24 -15.82 -21.13 -7.46
N SER A 25 -15.69 -20.03 -8.19
CA SER A 25 -16.56 -19.69 -9.32
C SER A 25 -15.79 -18.99 -10.44
N ALA A 26 -15.64 -19.68 -11.58
CA ALA A 26 -14.96 -19.10 -12.74
C ALA A 26 -15.67 -17.85 -13.29
N THR A 27 -17.00 -17.79 -13.20
CA THR A 27 -17.78 -16.61 -13.63
C THR A 27 -17.53 -15.42 -12.71
N LEU A 28 -17.44 -15.65 -11.39
CA LEU A 28 -17.11 -14.59 -10.44
C LEU A 28 -15.66 -14.10 -10.63
N VAL A 29 -14.72 -15.03 -10.81
CA VAL A 29 -13.31 -14.72 -11.08
C VAL A 29 -13.16 -13.94 -12.39
N ALA A 30 -13.88 -14.33 -13.46
CA ALA A 30 -13.91 -13.61 -14.73
C ALA A 30 -14.31 -12.14 -14.54
N LYS A 31 -15.39 -11.90 -13.79
CA LYS A 31 -15.88 -10.56 -13.48
C LYS A 31 -14.88 -9.78 -12.63
N LYS A 32 -14.33 -10.39 -11.56
CA LYS A 32 -13.37 -9.72 -10.65
C LYS A 32 -12.07 -9.33 -11.35
N MET A 33 -11.55 -10.20 -12.19
CA MET A 33 -10.28 -9.98 -12.90
C MET A 33 -10.44 -9.23 -14.22
N ASN A 34 -11.67 -8.83 -14.59
CA ASN A 34 -12.00 -8.20 -15.86
C ASN A 34 -11.44 -8.96 -17.10
N ILE A 35 -11.60 -10.28 -17.10
CA ILE A 35 -11.19 -11.18 -18.20
C ILE A 35 -12.31 -12.10 -18.62
N SER A 36 -12.29 -12.55 -19.87
CA SER A 36 -13.33 -13.43 -20.40
C SER A 36 -13.25 -14.85 -19.79
N ALA A 37 -14.41 -15.50 -19.58
CA ALA A 37 -14.47 -16.88 -19.12
C ALA A 37 -13.72 -17.90 -20.02
N PRO A 38 -13.69 -17.74 -21.37
CA PRO A 38 -12.82 -18.54 -22.24
C PRO A 38 -11.33 -18.38 -21.94
N LYS A 39 -10.88 -17.15 -21.64
CA LYS A 39 -9.47 -16.88 -21.26
C LYS A 39 -9.10 -17.61 -19.96
N ILE A 40 -9.98 -17.57 -18.95
CA ILE A 40 -9.80 -18.35 -17.71
C ILE A 40 -9.73 -19.86 -17.99
N SER A 41 -10.63 -20.36 -18.84
CA SER A 41 -10.68 -21.78 -19.17
C SER A 41 -9.38 -22.24 -19.84
N ARG A 42 -8.82 -21.42 -20.74
CA ARG A 42 -7.54 -21.67 -21.41
C ARG A 42 -6.36 -21.65 -20.44
N CYS A 43 -6.26 -20.63 -19.58
CA CYS A 43 -5.21 -20.56 -18.56
C CYS A 43 -5.28 -21.78 -17.62
N LEU A 44 -6.47 -22.13 -17.14
CA LEU A 44 -6.64 -23.29 -16.27
C LEU A 44 -6.30 -24.61 -16.97
N GLN A 45 -6.66 -24.76 -18.25
CA GLN A 45 -6.26 -25.94 -19.03
C GLN A 45 -4.73 -26.03 -19.15
N HIS A 46 -4.05 -24.91 -19.37
CA HIS A 46 -2.60 -24.85 -19.46
C HIS A 46 -1.94 -25.21 -18.13
N SER A 47 -2.40 -24.64 -17.01
CA SER A 47 -1.90 -24.98 -15.67
C SER A 47 -2.07 -26.47 -15.36
N ARG A 48 -3.18 -27.09 -15.80
CA ARG A 48 -3.39 -28.54 -15.61
C ARG A 48 -2.35 -29.39 -16.34
N VAL A 49 -1.89 -28.94 -17.51
CA VAL A 49 -0.83 -29.62 -18.28
C VAL A 49 0.52 -29.45 -17.56
N ILE A 50 0.86 -28.22 -17.14
CA ILE A 50 2.11 -27.91 -16.44
C ILE A 50 2.24 -28.72 -15.15
N PHE A 51 1.22 -28.69 -14.30
CA PHE A 51 1.21 -29.41 -13.02
C PHE A 51 0.88 -30.89 -13.16
N ASN A 52 0.51 -31.34 -14.37
CA ASN A 52 -0.02 -32.68 -14.63
C ASN A 52 -1.10 -33.09 -13.61
N ASN A 53 -2.02 -32.16 -13.31
CA ASN A 53 -2.98 -32.28 -12.22
C ASN A 53 -4.29 -31.56 -12.60
N PRO A 54 -5.49 -32.08 -12.26
CA PRO A 54 -6.75 -31.43 -12.61
C PRO A 54 -7.02 -30.12 -11.83
N LEU A 55 -6.31 -29.88 -10.72
CA LEU A 55 -6.38 -28.71 -9.83
C LEU A 55 -7.76 -28.48 -9.19
N PHE A 56 -8.75 -28.14 -10.02
CA PHE A 56 -10.12 -27.85 -9.60
C PHE A 56 -11.10 -28.80 -10.27
N ILE A 57 -12.00 -29.36 -9.46
CA ILE A 57 -13.06 -30.27 -9.86
C ILE A 57 -14.37 -29.49 -9.95
N ARG A 58 -15.05 -29.58 -11.10
CA ARG A 58 -16.36 -28.95 -11.30
C ARG A 58 -17.44 -29.71 -10.53
N LYS A 59 -18.27 -28.98 -9.79
CA LYS A 59 -19.44 -29.46 -9.06
C LYS A 59 -20.66 -28.61 -9.41
N LYS A 60 -21.85 -29.02 -8.96
CA LYS A 60 -23.13 -28.34 -9.22
C LYS A 60 -23.11 -26.84 -8.82
N HIS A 61 -22.34 -26.48 -7.80
CA HIS A 61 -22.23 -25.11 -7.27
C HIS A 61 -20.85 -24.48 -7.45
N GLY A 62 -20.07 -24.89 -8.45
CA GLY A 62 -18.79 -24.22 -8.78
C GLY A 62 -17.59 -25.16 -8.86
N PHE A 63 -16.44 -24.70 -8.40
CA PHE A 63 -15.15 -25.38 -8.45
C PHE A 63 -14.64 -25.70 -7.04
N ILE A 64 -14.25 -26.95 -6.82
CA ILE A 64 -13.62 -27.38 -5.58
C ILE A 64 -12.13 -27.67 -5.86
N PRO A 65 -11.19 -27.07 -5.11
CA PRO A 65 -9.77 -27.42 -5.21
C PRO A 65 -9.53 -28.85 -4.71
N ASN A 66 -8.71 -29.62 -5.42
CA ASN A 66 -8.21 -30.89 -4.91
C ASN A 66 -7.03 -30.67 -3.95
N GLU A 67 -6.52 -31.76 -3.35
CA GLU A 67 -5.42 -31.68 -2.37
C GLU A 67 -4.16 -31.01 -2.93
N PHE A 68 -3.83 -31.26 -4.19
CA PHE A 68 -2.68 -30.60 -4.84
C PHE A 68 -2.90 -29.09 -4.97
N ALA A 69 -4.09 -28.66 -5.39
CA ALA A 69 -4.41 -27.23 -5.50
C ALA A 69 -4.42 -26.53 -4.13
N LYS A 70 -4.82 -27.22 -3.06
CA LYS A 70 -4.73 -26.69 -1.69
C LYS A 70 -3.28 -26.52 -1.22
N GLN A 71 -2.40 -27.45 -1.58
CA GLN A 71 -0.95 -27.33 -1.30
C GLN A 71 -0.28 -26.25 -2.15
N LEU A 72 -0.72 -26.09 -3.40
CA LEU A 72 -0.22 -25.07 -4.32
C LEU A 72 -0.64 -23.65 -3.91
N TYR A 73 -1.84 -23.50 -3.34
CA TYR A 73 -2.43 -22.21 -2.99
C TYR A 73 -1.53 -21.27 -2.16
N PRO A 74 -0.94 -21.67 -1.01
CA PRO A 74 -0.09 -20.76 -0.23
C PRO A 74 1.12 -20.25 -1.04
N ILE A 75 1.76 -21.13 -1.81
CA ILE A 75 2.91 -20.78 -2.66
C ILE A 75 2.47 -19.81 -3.77
N ALA A 76 1.36 -20.11 -4.44
CA ALA A 76 0.81 -19.26 -5.49
C ALA A 76 0.42 -17.87 -4.92
N LYS A 77 -0.11 -17.83 -3.70
CA LYS A 77 -0.49 -16.58 -3.02
C LYS A 77 0.74 -15.73 -2.68
N GLU A 78 1.82 -16.33 -2.19
CA GLU A 78 3.08 -15.63 -1.95
C GLU A 78 3.65 -15.03 -3.24
N ILE A 79 3.62 -15.76 -4.36
CA ILE A 79 4.08 -15.24 -5.67
C ILE A 79 3.25 -14.01 -6.10
N VAL A 80 1.92 -14.08 -5.95
CA VAL A 80 1.03 -12.95 -6.27
C VAL A 80 1.36 -11.74 -5.38
N GLN A 81 1.49 -11.93 -4.06
CA GLN A 81 1.85 -10.87 -3.13
C GLN A 81 3.22 -10.26 -3.47
N CYS A 82 4.22 -11.08 -3.79
CA CYS A 82 5.52 -10.58 -4.22
C CYS A 82 5.42 -9.77 -5.52
N SER A 83 4.56 -10.17 -6.45
CA SER A 83 4.36 -9.45 -7.71
C SER A 83 3.65 -8.10 -7.53
N GLU A 84 2.91 -7.90 -6.45
CA GLU A 84 2.27 -6.61 -6.14
C GLU A 84 3.32 -5.51 -5.91
N HIS A 85 4.50 -5.86 -5.38
CA HIS A 85 5.62 -4.92 -5.25
C HIS A 85 6.12 -4.40 -6.61
N LEU A 86 5.91 -5.13 -7.72
CA LEU A 86 6.30 -4.64 -9.05
C LEU A 86 5.45 -3.44 -9.49
N TYR A 87 4.19 -3.36 -9.08
CA TYR A 87 3.36 -2.19 -9.35
C TYR A 87 3.87 -0.97 -8.58
N GLN A 88 4.49 -1.15 -7.41
CA GLN A 88 5.07 -0.06 -6.62
C GLN A 88 6.32 0.55 -7.26
N ILE A 89 6.91 -0.11 -8.27
CA ILE A 89 8.14 0.36 -8.95
C ILE A 89 7.83 1.42 -10.02
N HIS A 90 6.57 1.59 -10.48
CA HIS A 90 6.22 2.47 -11.61
C HIS A 90 4.97 3.36 -11.41
N VAL A 91 4.62 3.69 -10.17
CA VAL A 91 3.50 4.61 -9.93
C VAL A 91 4.03 6.05 -9.77
N ASP A 92 4.01 6.81 -10.87
CA ASP A 92 3.97 8.28 -10.88
C ASP A 92 2.54 8.81 -10.61
N ASP A 93 1.73 8.09 -9.82
CA ASP A 93 0.52 8.68 -9.26
C ASP A 93 0.94 9.43 -7.99
N SER A 94 0.92 10.75 -8.06
CA SER A 94 0.94 11.60 -6.87
C SER A 94 -0.26 11.25 -5.98
N GLY A 95 -0.04 10.34 -5.03
CA GLY A 95 -0.99 9.98 -4.00
C GLY A 95 -1.12 11.11 -3.00
N LEU A 96 -2.34 11.65 -2.84
CA LEU A 96 -2.64 12.57 -1.76
C LEU A 96 -2.77 11.78 -0.47
N ILE A 97 -1.75 11.83 0.39
CA ILE A 97 -1.81 11.26 1.74
C ILE A 97 -2.58 12.25 2.61
N SER A 98 -3.85 11.96 2.89
CA SER A 98 -4.64 12.74 3.84
C SER A 98 -5.06 11.86 5.01
N VAL A 99 -4.86 12.36 6.23
CA VAL A 99 -5.33 11.71 7.47
C VAL A 99 -6.75 12.17 7.83
N SER A 100 -7.42 12.89 6.93
CA SER A 100 -8.82 13.23 7.08
C SER A 100 -9.70 11.97 7.14
N ASN A 101 -10.69 12.01 8.03
CA ASN A 101 -11.84 11.10 7.99
C ASN A 101 -12.37 11.01 6.54
N HIS A 102 -12.63 9.80 6.07
CA HIS A 102 -13.10 9.51 4.71
C HIS A 102 -14.34 10.33 4.29
N GLU A 103 -15.16 10.78 5.25
CA GLU A 103 -16.29 11.70 5.00
C GLU A 103 -15.89 13.08 4.50
N TYR A 104 -14.77 13.66 4.96
CA TYR A 104 -14.37 15.01 4.59
C TYR A 104 -13.87 15.09 3.14
N LEU A 105 -13.13 14.07 2.69
CA LEU A 105 -12.63 14.01 1.31
C LEU A 105 -13.76 13.89 0.29
N LYS A 106 -14.84 13.19 0.64
CA LYS A 106 -16.05 13.13 -0.19
C LYS A 106 -16.82 14.46 -0.27
N GLN A 107 -16.61 15.36 0.69
CA GLN A 107 -17.23 16.69 0.65
C GLN A 107 -16.47 17.67 -0.23
N ILE A 108 -15.17 17.46 -0.45
CA ILE A 108 -14.31 18.36 -1.22
C ILE A 108 -14.54 18.17 -2.73
N ASP A 109 -14.78 16.95 -3.20
CA ASP A 109 -15.10 16.71 -4.61
C ASP A 109 -15.90 15.41 -4.83
N ASN A 110 -17.06 15.52 -5.48
CA ASN A 110 -17.93 14.39 -5.82
C ASN A 110 -17.45 13.61 -7.06
N LEU A 111 -16.40 14.09 -7.74
CA LEU A 111 -15.80 13.43 -8.90
C LEU A 111 -14.60 12.54 -8.51
N VAL A 112 -14.20 12.54 -7.23
CA VAL A 112 -13.04 11.77 -6.75
C VAL A 112 -13.52 10.52 -6.02
N ASP A 113 -13.16 9.36 -6.57
CA ASP A 113 -13.32 8.09 -5.87
C ASP A 113 -12.29 7.97 -4.74
N VAL A 114 -12.74 8.20 -3.51
CA VAL A 114 -11.91 8.04 -2.32
C VAL A 114 -11.83 6.56 -1.95
N VAL A 115 -10.67 5.94 -2.15
CA VAL A 115 -10.39 4.56 -1.74
C VAL A 115 -9.36 4.60 -0.61
N ALA A 116 -9.71 4.08 0.57
CA ALA A 116 -8.76 3.89 1.65
C ALA A 116 -7.78 2.77 1.27
N LEU A 117 -6.56 3.14 0.86
CA LEU A 117 -5.55 2.18 0.41
C LEU A 117 -5.00 1.34 1.56
N LYS A 118 -4.60 1.98 2.66
CA LYS A 118 -4.08 1.30 3.86
C LYS A 118 -4.11 2.25 5.06
N ARG A 119 -4.46 1.72 6.25
CA ARG A 119 -4.23 2.44 7.50
C ARG A 119 -2.77 2.33 7.86
N LEU A 120 -2.07 3.46 7.96
CA LEU A 120 -0.68 3.49 8.41
C LEU A 120 -0.63 3.12 9.89
N SER A 121 0.11 2.05 10.22
CA SER A 121 0.36 1.60 11.59
C SER A 121 1.77 1.94 12.07
N HIS A 122 2.63 2.45 11.17
CA HIS A 122 4.03 2.77 11.43
C HIS A 122 4.36 4.13 10.83
N LEU A 123 4.89 5.01 11.67
CA LEU A 123 5.36 6.36 11.33
C LEU A 123 6.84 6.42 11.66
N ASP A 124 7.64 7.02 10.78
CA ASP A 124 9.04 7.29 11.01
C ASP A 124 9.23 8.72 11.49
N LEU A 125 9.95 8.87 12.59
CA LEU A 125 10.48 10.15 13.05
C LEU A 125 11.82 10.40 12.36
N VAL A 126 11.93 11.50 11.62
CA VAL A 126 13.19 11.95 11.04
C VAL A 126 13.69 13.15 11.83
N CYS A 127 14.87 13.03 12.42
CA CYS A 127 15.55 14.08 13.16
C CYS A 127 17.08 13.87 13.10
N ASP A 128 17.85 14.85 13.56
CA ASP A 128 19.30 14.70 13.72
C ASP A 128 19.63 13.59 14.75
N LEU A 129 20.73 12.84 14.51
CA LEU A 129 21.14 11.73 15.39
C LEU A 129 21.51 12.18 16.82
N HIS A 130 21.81 13.46 17.03
CA HIS A 130 22.11 14.05 18.32
C HIS A 130 20.93 14.87 18.89
N HIS A 131 19.76 14.79 18.26
CA HIS A 131 18.61 15.61 18.64
C HIS A 131 18.17 15.33 20.10
N PRO A 132 17.88 16.37 20.92
CA PRO A 132 17.54 16.19 22.34
C PRO A 132 16.35 15.26 22.61
N LEU A 133 15.38 15.20 21.68
CA LEU A 133 14.23 14.29 21.74
C LEU A 133 14.63 12.82 21.91
N LEU A 134 15.79 12.39 21.38
CA LEU A 134 16.26 11.01 21.49
C LEU A 134 16.74 10.64 22.90
N LYS A 135 16.81 11.61 23.83
CA LYS A 135 17.19 11.40 25.25
C LYS A 135 15.98 11.25 26.17
N GLN A 136 14.76 11.28 25.63
CA GLN A 136 13.51 11.13 26.37
C GLN A 136 12.59 10.13 25.66
N GLU A 137 11.46 9.83 26.28
CA GLU A 137 10.43 9.00 25.65
C GLU A 137 9.85 9.71 24.41
N ILE A 138 9.75 8.98 23.30
CA ILE A 138 9.28 9.53 22.02
C ILE A 138 7.77 9.32 21.92
N THR A 139 7.00 10.35 22.26
CA THR A 139 5.55 10.45 22.09
C THR A 139 5.17 11.65 21.21
N LEU A 140 3.92 11.72 20.73
CA LEU A 140 3.43 12.88 19.96
C LEU A 140 3.52 14.19 20.76
N GLU A 141 3.28 14.14 22.07
CA GLU A 141 3.42 15.27 22.99
C GLU A 141 4.88 15.71 23.14
N SER A 142 5.81 14.75 23.22
CA SER A 142 7.25 15.04 23.30
C SER A 142 7.78 15.65 21.98
N ILE A 143 7.23 15.23 20.84
CA ILE A 143 7.54 15.75 19.50
C ILE A 143 7.07 17.21 19.39
N ALA A 144 5.87 17.53 19.91
CA ALA A 144 5.25 18.86 19.81
C ALA A 144 6.04 19.97 20.52
N GLN A 145 6.92 19.61 21.44
CA GLN A 145 7.79 20.55 22.16
C GLN A 145 8.92 21.12 21.29
N TYR A 146 9.20 20.52 20.13
CA TYR A 146 10.30 20.92 19.27
C TYR A 146 9.80 21.51 17.94
N PRO A 147 10.64 22.30 17.25
CA PRO A 147 10.33 22.79 15.92
C PRO A 147 10.03 21.65 14.94
N TYR A 148 8.82 21.67 14.38
CA TYR A 148 8.28 20.67 13.47
C TYR A 148 8.20 21.21 12.04
N VAL A 149 8.59 20.38 11.08
CA VAL A 149 8.45 20.65 9.65
C VAL A 149 7.35 19.79 9.06
N SER A 150 6.35 20.43 8.43
CA SER A 150 5.32 19.73 7.66
C SER A 150 5.84 19.40 6.28
N ILE A 151 5.85 18.12 5.95
CA ILE A 151 6.24 17.61 4.63
C ILE A 151 5.05 17.45 3.67
N LEU A 152 3.83 17.54 4.21
CA LEU A 152 2.59 17.58 3.43
C LEU A 152 2.22 19.05 3.16
N GLY A 153 1.86 19.33 1.91
CA GLY A 153 1.95 20.65 1.28
C GLY A 153 1.09 21.79 1.85
N LYS A 154 1.45 23.00 1.39
CA LYS A 154 0.92 24.36 1.61
C LYS A 154 -0.21 24.54 2.67
N PRO A 155 -0.03 25.42 3.67
CA PRO A 155 -1.02 25.71 4.71
C PRO A 155 -2.34 26.30 4.18
N GLU A 156 -2.40 26.75 2.93
CA GLU A 156 -3.57 27.38 2.30
C GLU A 156 -4.56 26.40 1.66
N GLN A 157 -4.21 25.10 1.55
CA GLN A 157 -5.12 24.08 1.02
C GLN A 157 -5.24 22.93 2.02
N ALA A 158 -6.48 22.52 2.31
CA ALA A 158 -6.92 21.79 3.49
C ALA A 158 -6.51 20.30 3.56
N THR A 159 -5.25 19.98 3.30
CA THR A 159 -4.64 18.70 3.71
C THR A 159 -3.84 18.96 4.99
N SER A 160 -4.50 18.87 6.15
CA SER A 160 -3.80 19.02 7.42
C SER A 160 -2.82 17.87 7.62
N ASP A 161 -1.56 18.22 7.84
CA ASP A 161 -0.54 17.29 8.32
C ASP A 161 -1.11 16.51 9.53
N PRO A 162 -1.02 15.16 9.55
CA PRO A 162 -1.57 14.33 10.61
C PRO A 162 -1.13 14.73 12.01
N PHE A 163 0.12 15.14 12.16
CA PHE A 163 0.66 15.57 13.43
C PHE A 163 0.03 16.89 13.88
N LEU A 164 -0.13 17.84 12.96
CA LEU A 164 -0.82 19.10 13.22
C LEU A 164 -2.31 18.87 13.53
N LEU A 165 -2.95 17.93 12.84
CA LEU A 165 -4.33 17.52 13.10
C LEU A 165 -4.48 16.93 14.50
N TYR A 166 -3.58 16.02 14.90
CA TYR A 166 -3.55 15.46 16.26
C TYR A 166 -3.37 16.57 17.30
N CYS A 167 -2.41 17.48 17.10
CA CYS A 167 -2.18 18.59 18.01
C CYS A 167 -3.43 19.48 18.14
N SER A 168 -4.12 19.76 17.03
CA SER A 168 -5.38 20.51 17.05
C SER A 168 -6.50 19.79 17.79
N GLN A 169 -6.66 18.47 17.59
CA GLN A 169 -7.71 17.68 18.24
C GLN A 169 -7.49 17.53 19.75
N HIS A 170 -6.23 17.46 20.17
CA HIS A 170 -5.82 17.26 21.56
C HIS A 170 -5.40 18.57 22.27
N GLN A 171 -5.59 19.73 21.62
CA GLN A 171 -5.23 21.05 22.15
C GLN A 171 -3.76 21.16 22.57
N LEU A 172 -2.88 20.45 21.87
CA LEU A 172 -1.44 20.49 22.09
C LEU A 172 -0.84 21.68 21.33
N ALA A 173 -0.04 22.47 22.03
CA ALA A 173 0.76 23.51 21.39
C ALA A 173 1.91 22.86 20.59
N TYR A 174 2.17 23.38 19.39
CA TYR A 174 3.23 22.91 18.50
C TYR A 174 3.98 24.08 17.86
N HIS A 175 5.20 23.82 17.39
CA HIS A 175 6.10 24.84 16.84
C HIS A 175 6.35 24.58 15.34
N LEU A 176 5.43 25.00 14.47
CA LEU A 176 5.56 24.78 13.01
C LEU A 176 6.58 25.74 12.38
N LYS A 177 7.55 25.22 11.61
CA LYS A 177 8.50 25.99 10.80
C LYS A 177 8.43 25.53 9.34
N ASN A 178 7.70 26.27 8.51
CA ASN A 178 7.47 25.95 7.09
C ASN A 178 8.16 26.93 6.13
N GLU A 179 9.09 27.76 6.62
CA GLU A 179 9.49 29.00 5.93
C GLU A 179 10.20 28.78 4.57
N ASP A 180 10.78 27.61 4.28
CA ASP A 180 11.56 27.41 3.04
C ASP A 180 11.22 26.17 2.19
N LEU A 181 10.45 25.21 2.70
CA LEU A 181 10.20 23.92 2.00
C LEU A 181 9.00 23.93 1.04
N ILE A 182 8.15 24.95 1.13
CA ILE A 182 6.92 25.05 0.33
C ILE A 182 7.20 25.33 -1.16
N ASN A 183 8.39 25.87 -1.49
CA ASN A 183 8.75 26.30 -2.85
C ASN A 183 9.75 25.36 -3.55
N HIS A 184 10.32 24.40 -2.83
CA HIS A 184 11.26 23.44 -3.40
C HIS A 184 10.56 22.11 -3.58
N ASN A 185 10.54 21.61 -4.82
CA ASN A 185 10.14 20.24 -5.16
C ASN A 185 10.65 19.29 -4.07
N PHE A 186 9.72 18.67 -3.36
CA PHE A 186 9.96 17.81 -2.22
C PHE A 186 10.95 16.70 -2.60
N ASN A 187 12.23 16.87 -2.26
CA ASN A 187 13.28 15.86 -2.46
C ASN A 187 13.87 15.51 -1.09
N ILE A 188 13.97 14.20 -0.81
CA ILE A 188 14.52 13.61 0.42
C ILE A 188 15.91 14.19 0.75
N GLU A 189 16.72 14.55 -0.24
CA GLU A 189 18.03 15.15 -0.01
C GLU A 189 17.97 16.56 0.60
N ALA A 190 17.04 17.40 0.14
CA ALA A 190 16.84 18.75 0.70
C ALA A 190 16.32 18.69 2.15
N LEU A 191 15.43 17.72 2.43
CA LEU A 191 14.93 17.47 3.77
C LEU A 191 16.05 17.03 4.73
N LYS A 192 16.90 16.09 4.31
CA LYS A 192 18.05 15.62 5.11
C LYS A 192 19.00 16.76 5.48
N GLN A 193 19.32 17.62 4.52
CA GLN A 193 20.20 18.77 4.76
C GLN A 193 19.56 19.75 5.75
N HIS A 194 18.27 20.06 5.56
CA HIS A 194 17.56 20.98 6.46
C HIS A 194 17.46 20.46 7.90
N ILE A 195 17.15 19.18 8.08
CA ILE A 195 17.04 18.55 9.41
C ILE A 195 18.38 18.59 10.16
N THR A 196 19.47 18.27 9.46
CA THR A 196 20.81 18.23 10.05
C THR A 196 21.28 19.63 10.47
N ASP A 197 21.03 20.64 9.64
CA ASP A 197 21.55 22.00 9.88
C ASP A 197 20.73 22.79 10.91
N THR A 198 19.46 22.46 11.10
CA THR A 198 18.53 23.31 11.89
C THR A 198 18.02 22.65 13.18
N GLY A 199 18.31 21.37 13.40
CA GLY A 199 17.82 20.61 14.56
C GLY A 199 16.30 20.48 14.58
N GLN A 200 15.66 20.56 13.42
CA GLN A 200 14.22 20.37 13.24
C GLN A 200 13.90 18.89 13.10
N LEU A 201 12.62 18.54 13.27
CA LEU A 201 12.14 17.17 13.11
C LEU A 201 10.89 17.10 12.21
N THR A 202 10.62 15.92 11.66
CA THR A 202 9.40 15.65 10.91
C THR A 202 8.95 14.21 11.10
N VAL A 203 7.65 13.95 10.88
CA VAL A 203 7.05 12.63 10.94
C VAL A 203 6.57 12.25 9.55
N GLN A 204 7.02 11.11 9.05
CA GLN A 204 6.62 10.60 7.73
C GLN A 204 6.00 9.20 7.81
N PRO A 205 5.11 8.85 6.88
CA PRO A 205 4.68 7.46 6.69
C PRO A 205 5.89 6.54 6.45
N TYR A 206 5.91 5.38 7.11
CA TYR A 206 6.80 4.29 6.71
C TYR A 206 6.28 3.72 5.37
N ILE A 207 7.04 3.88 4.29
CA ILE A 207 6.71 3.39 2.93
C ILE A 207 7.23 1.96 2.77
#